data_AF-A0A962C0Y3-F1
#
_entry.id   AF-A0A962C0Y3-F1
#
_cell.length_a   1.000
_cell.length_b   1.000
_cell.length_c   1.000
_cell.angle_alpha   90.00
_cell.angle_beta   90.00
_cell.angle_gamma   90.00
#
_symmetry.space_group_name_H-M   'P 1'
#
loop_
_entity.id
_entity.type
_entity.pdbx_description
1 polymer ?
#
loop_
_entity_poly.entity_id
_entity_poly.type
_entity_poly.pdbx_seq_one_letter_code
_entity_poly.pdbx_strand_id
1 'polypeptide(L)' 'MNASDNLPDHRIDELETRLSFQDHLLGELNEALVSQNKRVARLEQQLVRALDDLGKLRGLLLADPGEEPPPPHY' A
#
# COMPACT_ATOMS: atom_id res chain seq x y z
N MET A 1 18.86 -54.20 6.04
CA MET A 1 18.30 -52.94 5.53
C MET A 1 19.46 -52.06 5.09
N ASN A 2 19.58 -51.80 3.80
CA ASN A 2 20.71 -51.05 3.23
C ASN A 2 20.49 -49.55 3.45
N ALA A 3 21.56 -48.84 3.83
CA ALA A 3 21.57 -47.40 4.06
C ALA A 3 21.17 -46.55 2.83
N SER A 4 21.01 -47.16 1.66
CA SER A 4 20.62 -46.51 0.41
C SER A 4 19.12 -46.22 0.29
N ASP A 5 18.24 -46.91 1.03
CA ASP A 5 16.78 -46.69 0.95
C ASP A 5 16.30 -45.44 1.71
N ASN A 6 17.08 -44.90 2.66
CA ASN A 6 16.66 -43.74 3.46
C ASN A 6 17.10 -42.38 2.88
N LEU A 7 17.99 -42.36 1.87
CA LEU A 7 18.50 -41.12 1.29
C LEU A 7 17.43 -40.27 0.55
N PRO A 8 16.48 -40.88 -0.20
CA PRO A 8 15.39 -40.15 -0.84
C PRO A 8 14.43 -39.55 0.19
N ASP A 9 14.04 -40.32 1.21
CA ASP A 9 13.09 -39.89 2.24
C ASP A 9 13.66 -38.71 3.05
N HIS A 10 14.93 -38.79 3.47
CA HIS A 10 15.59 -37.67 4.15
C HIS A 10 15.66 -36.39 3.31
N ARG A 11 15.84 -36.51 1.99
CA ARG A 11 15.85 -35.35 1.10
C ARG A 11 14.46 -34.76 0.93
N ILE A 12 13.42 -35.59 0.93
CA ILE A 12 12.03 -35.14 0.88
C ILE A 12 11.69 -34.39 2.18
N ASP A 13 12.01 -34.95 3.35
CA ASP A 13 11.78 -34.31 4.65
C ASP A 13 12.45 -32.91 4.74
N GLU A 14 13.69 -32.80 4.25
CA GLU A 14 14.41 -31.52 4.21
C GLU A 14 13.71 -30.51 3.27
N LEU A 15 13.26 -30.97 2.10
CA LEU A 15 12.54 -30.13 1.15
C LEU A 15 11.19 -29.68 1.71
N GLU A 16 10.46 -30.54 2.40
CA GLU A 16 9.18 -30.19 3.05
C GLU A 16 9.38 -29.18 4.19
N THR A 17 10.44 -29.33 4.97
CA THR A 17 10.80 -28.36 6.02
C THR A 17 11.13 -26.99 5.41
N ARG A 18 11.95 -26.98 4.35
CA ARG A 18 12.30 -25.74 3.63
C ARG A 18 11.07 -25.13 2.95
N LEU A 19 10.18 -25.93 2.39
CA LEU A 19 8.95 -25.45 1.77
C LEU A 19 8.02 -24.80 2.80
N SER A 20 7.80 -25.47 3.93
CA SER A 20 6.98 -24.94 5.03
C SER A 20 7.50 -23.60 5.54
N PHE A 21 8.82 -23.45 5.64
CA PHE A 21 9.43 -22.18 6.02
C PHE A 21 9.24 -21.10 4.95
N GLN A 22 9.38 -21.45 3.67
CA GLN A 22 9.14 -20.51 2.57
C GLN A 22 7.69 -20.07 2.49
N ASP A 23 6.72 -20.97 2.68
CA ASP A 23 5.29 -20.64 2.71
C ASP A 23 4.96 -19.67 3.85
N HIS A 24 5.56 -19.88 5.02
CA HIS A 24 5.43 -18.96 6.14
C HIS A 24 5.98 -17.56 5.79
N LEU A 25 7.20 -17.49 5.25
CA LEU A 25 7.81 -16.23 4.82
C LEU A 25 7.00 -15.52 3.73
N LEU A 26 6.41 -16.26 2.79
CA LEU A 26 5.53 -15.68 1.77
C LEU A 26 4.28 -15.06 2.39
N GLY A 27 3.73 -15.69 3.43
CA GLY A 27 2.64 -15.11 4.24
C GLY A 27 3.04 -13.76 4.85
N GLU A 28 4.18 -13.71 5.55
CA GLU A 28 4.68 -12.49 6.18
C GLU A 28 4.96 -11.37 5.16
N LEU A 29 5.57 -11.71 4.02
CA LEU A 29 5.84 -10.76 2.94
C LEU A 29 4.54 -10.20 2.35
N ASN A 30 3.52 -11.04 2.17
CA ASN A 30 2.23 -10.59 1.67
C ASN A 30 1.54 -9.63 2.65
N GLU A 31 1.57 -9.92 3.96
CA GLU A 31 1.04 -9.02 4.98
C GLU A 31 1.75 -7.66 4.98
N ALA A 32 3.08 -7.67 4.90
CA ALA A 32 3.89 -6.46 4.81
C ALA A 32 3.55 -5.64 3.54
N LEU A 33 3.41 -6.30 2.39
CA LEU A 33 3.05 -5.67 1.13
C LEU A 33 1.64 -5.05 1.18
N VAL A 34 0.65 -5.76 1.72
CA VAL A 34 -0.71 -5.24 1.90
C VAL A 34 -0.71 -4.01 2.82
N SER A 35 0.07 -4.04 3.90
CA SER A 35 0.24 -2.89 4.80
C SER A 35 0.86 -1.69 4.09
N GLN A 36 1.90 -1.93 3.29
CA GLN A 36 2.56 -0.90 2.48
C GLN A 36 1.60 -0.29 1.46
N ASN A 37 0.86 -1.10 0.71
CA ASN A 37 -0.12 -0.63 -0.27
C ASN A 37 -1.22 0.24 0.37
N LYS A 38 -1.73 -0.14 1.55
CA LYS A 38 -2.67 0.69 2.31
C LYS A 38 -2.07 2.04 2.70
N ARG A 39 -0.78 2.07 3.03
CA ARG A 39 -0.08 3.33 3.36
C ARG A 39 0.11 4.21 2.12
N VAL A 40 0.51 3.62 0.99
CA VAL A 40 0.65 4.34 -0.29
C VAL A 40 -0.69 4.95 -0.72
N ALA A 41 -1.77 4.17 -0.72
CA ALA A 41 -3.10 4.67 -1.08
C ALA A 41 -3.55 5.86 -0.21
N ARG A 42 -3.24 5.84 1.10
CA ARG A 42 -3.52 6.98 1.99
C ARG A 42 -2.69 8.21 1.63
N LEU A 43 -1.40 8.02 1.30
CA LEU A 43 -0.53 9.13 0.90
C LEU A 43 -0.97 9.74 -0.43
N GLU A 44 -1.38 8.92 -1.40
CA GLU A 44 -1.93 9.39 -2.67
C GLU A 44 -3.19 10.23 -2.46
N GLN A 45 -4.12 9.77 -1.59
CA GLN A 45 -5.30 10.55 -1.24
C GLN A 45 -4.96 11.88 -0.56
N GLN A 46 -3.96 11.90 0.33
CA GLN A 46 -3.50 13.13 0.98
C GLN A 46 -2.87 14.10 -0.03
N LEU A 47 -2.11 13.58 -0.99
CA LEU A 47 -1.49 14.40 -2.04
C LEU A 47 -2.55 15.06 -2.93
N VAL A 48 -3.56 14.32 -3.38
CA VAL A 48 -4.68 14.88 -4.16
C VAL A 48 -5.36 16.01 -3.40
N ARG A 49 -5.70 15.80 -2.12
CA ARG A 49 -6.32 16.84 -1.28
C ARG A 49 -5.44 18.07 -1.13
N ALA A 50 -4.13 17.88 -0.90
CA ALA A 50 -3.20 18.99 -0.78
C ALA A 50 -3.10 19.80 -2.08
N LEU A 51 -3.11 19.14 -3.24
CA LEU A 51 -3.12 19.80 -4.54
C LEU A 51 -4.43 20.58 -4.77
N ASP A 52 -5.58 20.00 -4.39
CA ASP A 52 -6.88 20.68 -4.48
C ASP A 52 -6.91 21.95 -3.61
N ASP A 53 -6.40 21.86 -2.38
CA ASP A 53 -6.36 23.00 -1.45
C ASP A 53 -5.41 24.10 -1.94
N LEU A 54 -4.26 23.73 -2.52
CA LEU A 54 -3.37 24.68 -3.19
C LEU A 54 -4.05 25.36 -4.38
N GLY A 55 -4.86 24.61 -5.16
CA GLY A 55 -5.66 25.16 -6.25
C GLY A 55 -6.68 26.19 -5.77
N LYS A 56 -7.40 25.90 -4.69
CA LYS A 56 -8.37 26.83 -4.09
C LYS A 56 -7.70 28.10 -3.56
N LEU A 57 -6.57 27.95 -2.86
CA LEU A 57 -5.81 29.10 -2.36
C LEU A 57 -5.34 29.99 -3.50
N ARG A 58 -4.81 29.41 -4.58
CA ARG A 58 -4.45 30.17 -5.78
C ARG A 58 -5.66 30.91 -6.37
N GLY A 59 -6.82 30.26 -6.42
CA GLY A 59 -8.07 30.88 -6.85
C GLY A 59 -8.47 32.08 -5.99
N LEU A 60 -8.41 31.96 -4.66
CA LEU A 60 -8.72 33.04 -3.73
C LEU A 60 -7.75 34.22 -3.85
N LEU A 61 -6.45 33.97 -4.05
CA LEU A 61 -5.45 35.03 -4.23
C LEU A 61 -5.61 35.79 -5.56
N LEU A 62 -6.16 35.14 -6.58
CA LEU A 62 -6.39 35.71 -7.91
C LEU A 62 -7.82 36.26 -8.09
N ALA A 63 -8.72 35.99 -7.15
CA ALA A 63 -10.08 36.50 -7.17
C ALA A 63 -10.06 38.02 -6.93
N ASP A 64 -10.56 38.78 -7.90
CA ASP A 64 -10.73 40.22 -7.77
C ASP A 64 -11.92 40.50 -6.82
N PRO A 65 -11.74 41.25 -5.71
CA PRO A 65 -12.83 41.65 -4.82
C PRO A 65 -13.99 42.38 -5.53
N GLY A 66 -13.76 42.89 -6.76
CA GLY A 66 -14.78 43.54 -7.58
C GLY A 66 -15.79 42.62 -8.27
N GLU A 67 -15.57 41.30 -8.30
CA GLU A 67 -16.46 40.32 -8.98
C GLU A 67 -17.46 39.61 -8.05
N GLU A 68 -17.53 39.97 -6.76
CA GLU A 68 -18.49 39.36 -5.84
C GLU A 68 -19.91 39.90 -6.12
N PRO A 69 -20.87 39.06 -6.55
CA PRO A 69 -22.23 39.52 -6.84
C PRO A 69 -22.89 40.03 -5.55
N PRO A 70 -23.68 41.12 -5.63
CA PRO A 70 -24.27 41.75 -4.45
C PRO A 70 -25.13 40.74 -3.67
N PRO A 71 -25.12 40.81 -2.32
CA PRO A 71 -25.81 39.83 -1.50
C PRO A 71 -27.32 39.83 -1.78
N PRO A 72 -27.98 38.65 -1.76
CA PRO A 72 -29.40 38.54 -2.02
C PRO A 72 -30.20 39.29 -0.95
N HIS A 73 -31.06 40.21 -1.39
CA HIS A 73 -32.03 40.86 -0.52
C HIS A 73 -33.20 39.90 -0.25
N TYR A 74 -33.41 39.53 1.02
CA TYR A 74 -34.55 38.75 1.51
C TYR A 74 -35.57 39.64 2.23
#